data_AF-A0A933G5X4-F1
#
_entry.id   AF-A0A933G5X4-F1
#
_cell.length_a   1.000
_cell.length_b   1.000
_cell.length_c   1.000
_cell.angle_alpha   90.00
_cell.angle_beta   90.00
_cell.angle_gamma   90.00
#
_symmetry.space_group_name_H-M   'P 1'
#
loop_
_entity.id
_entity.type
_entity.pdbx_description
1 polymer ?
#
loop_
_entity_poly.entity_id
_entity_poly.type
_entity_poly.pdbx_seq_one_letter_code
_entity_poly.pdbx_strand_id
1 'polypeptide(L)'
;MSPDVVQVETAGGYVVTLTFEGGEKREVNIRDLVPLEGVFEPLKDLAYFRQVSVNAEIGTIVWPNGADICPDVLYAESRPLVGSRAG
;
A
#
# COMPACT_ATOMS: atom_id res chain seq x y z
N MET A 1 14.53 -8.45 -3.34
CA MET A 1 13.21 -9.03 -3.09
C MET A 1 12.82 -8.58 -1.72
N SER A 2 11.88 -7.65 -1.65
CA SER A 2 11.21 -7.22 -0.43
C SER A 2 10.42 -8.40 0.16
N PRO A 3 10.10 -8.35 1.46
CA PRO A 3 9.11 -9.25 2.03
C PRO A 3 7.73 -9.01 1.40
N ASP A 4 6.83 -9.98 1.52
CA ASP A 4 5.45 -9.83 1.05
C ASP A 4 4.66 -8.85 1.94
N VAL A 5 3.68 -8.17 1.35
CA VAL A 5 2.69 -7.40 2.11
C VAL A 5 1.65 -8.37 2.66
N VAL A 6 1.44 -8.35 3.97
CA VAL A 6 0.47 -9.24 4.66
C VAL A 6 -0.74 -8.50 5.22
N GLN A 7 -0.67 -7.18 5.35
CA GLN A 7 -1.80 -6.36 5.80
C GLN A 7 -1.72 -4.97 5.17
N VAL A 8 -2.89 -4.39 4.90
CA VAL A 8 -3.03 -2.99 4.46
C VAL A 8 -4.14 -2.31 5.26
N GLU A 9 -3.86 -1.10 5.73
CA GLU A 9 -4.86 -0.19 6.31
C GLU A 9 -4.81 1.16 5.60
N THR A 10 -5.97 1.78 5.37
CA THR A 10 -5.99 3.16 4.87
C THR A 10 -5.75 4.15 6.02
N ALA A 11 -4.84 5.11 5.80
CA ALA A 11 -4.46 6.12 6.79
C ALA A 11 -5.02 7.53 6.48
N GLY A 12 -5.96 7.61 5.53
CA GLY A 12 -6.58 8.86 5.07
C GLY A 12 -5.97 9.38 3.76
N GLY A 13 -6.76 10.16 3.01
CA GLY A 13 -6.38 10.56 1.66
C GLY A 13 -6.02 9.34 0.79
N TYR A 14 -4.83 9.36 0.20
CA TYR A 14 -4.28 8.30 -0.63
C TYR A 14 -3.15 7.53 0.07
N VAL A 15 -3.13 7.60 1.40
CA VAL A 15 -2.09 6.98 2.23
C VAL A 15 -2.56 5.61 2.70
N VAL A 16 -1.67 4.64 2.63
CA VAL A 16 -1.82 3.31 3.23
C VAL A 16 -0.69 3.01 4.19
N THR A 17 -1.02 2.31 5.26
CA THR A 17 -0.08 1.59 6.10
C THR A 17 -0.03 0.15 5.62
N LEU A 18 1.18 -0.34 5.36
CA LEU A 18 1.49 -1.69 4.95
C LEU A 18 2.18 -2.40 6.10
N THR A 19 1.74 -3.61 6.41
CA THR A 19 2.53 -4.53 7.24
C THR A 19 3.15 -5.57 6.32
N PHE A 20 4.47 -5.66 6.36
CA PHE A 20 5.25 -6.65 5.63
C PHE A 20 5.45 -7.91 6.48
N GLU A 21 5.76 -9.04 5.84
CA GLU A 21 6.24 -10.23 6.52
C GLU A 21 7.38 -9.87 7.50
N GLY A 22 7.36 -10.44 8.69
CA GLY A 22 8.24 -10.05 9.80
C GLY A 22 7.70 -8.92 10.67
N GLY A 23 6.54 -8.34 10.33
CA GLY A 23 5.81 -7.38 11.16
C GLY A 23 6.29 -5.93 11.03
N GLU A 24 7.22 -5.65 10.12
CA GLU A 24 7.61 -4.27 9.80
C GLU A 24 6.41 -3.52 9.22
N LYS A 25 6.09 -2.36 9.80
CA LYS A 25 5.05 -1.47 9.30
C LYS A 25 5.66 -0.29 8.57
N ARG A 26 5.12 0.04 7.40
CA ARG A 26 5.57 1.19 6.60
C ARG A 26 4.36 1.95 6.06
N GLU A 27 4.50 3.24 5.87
CA GLU A 27 3.46 4.12 5.37
C GLU A 27 3.86 4.69 4.01
N VAL A 28 2.92 4.75 3.06
CA VAL A 28 3.16 5.30 1.73
C VAL A 28 1.94 6.01 1.18
N ASN A 29 2.18 7.12 0.48
CA ASN A 29 1.17 7.85 -0.27
C ASN A 29 1.19 7.36 -1.72
N ILE A 30 0.08 6.74 -2.16
CA ILE A 30 -0.01 6.09 -3.47
C ILE A 30 0.13 7.09 -4.63
N ARG A 31 -0.26 8.37 -4.43
CA ARG A 31 -0.10 9.41 -5.46
C ARG A 31 1.35 9.77 -5.75
N ASP A 32 2.26 9.44 -4.85
CA ASP A 32 3.69 9.72 -5.03
C ASP A 32 4.36 8.61 -5.88
N LEU A 33 3.71 7.45 -6.02
CA LEU A 33 4.24 6.30 -6.76
C LEU A 33 3.73 6.24 -8.20
N VAL A 34 2.44 6.56 -8.41
CA VAL A 34 1.78 6.39 -9.71
C VAL A 34 0.88 7.59 -10.04
N PRO A 35 0.85 8.03 -11.31
CA PRO A 35 -0.20 8.93 -11.76
C PRO A 35 -1.55 8.24 -11.66
N LEU A 36 -2.59 8.97 -11.22
CA LEU A 36 -3.97 8.45 -11.17
C LEU A 36 -4.60 8.49 -12.56
N GLU A 37 -4.03 7.76 -13.51
CA GLU A 37 -4.45 7.70 -14.90
C GLU A 37 -4.47 6.24 -15.37
N GLY A 38 -5.16 5.96 -16.48
CA GLY A 38 -5.27 4.61 -17.01
C GLY A 38 -5.85 3.63 -15.98
N VAL A 39 -5.14 2.54 -15.69
CA VAL A 39 -5.60 1.50 -14.74
C VAL A 39 -5.76 2.04 -13.30
N PHE A 40 -5.06 3.12 -12.94
CA PHE A 40 -5.17 3.76 -11.63
C PHE A 40 -6.19 4.92 -11.59
N GLU A 41 -6.82 5.26 -12.72
CA GLU A 41 -7.81 6.34 -12.76
C GLU A 41 -8.97 6.17 -11.75
N PRO A 42 -9.54 4.96 -11.53
CA PRO A 42 -10.58 4.77 -10.52
C PRO A 42 -10.16 5.18 -9.11
N LEU A 43 -8.85 5.19 -8.81
CA LEU A 43 -8.35 5.59 -7.50
C LEU A 43 -8.63 7.06 -7.19
N LYS A 44 -8.92 7.92 -8.19
CA LYS A 44 -9.34 9.32 -7.96
C LYS A 44 -10.52 9.40 -7.00
N ASP A 45 -11.42 8.42 -7.00
CA ASP A 45 -12.48 8.28 -6.00
C ASP A 45 -11.93 7.62 -4.72
N LEU A 46 -11.94 8.36 -3.62
CA LEU A 46 -11.47 7.86 -2.32
C LEU A 46 -12.30 6.68 -1.79
N ALA A 47 -13.58 6.56 -2.15
CA ALA A 47 -14.38 5.40 -1.78
C ALA A 47 -13.92 4.14 -2.53
N TYR A 48 -13.49 4.28 -3.78
CA TYR A 48 -12.88 3.21 -4.55
C TYR A 48 -11.47 2.88 -4.05
N PHE A 49 -10.65 3.90 -3.80
CA PHE A 49 -9.31 3.75 -3.24
C PHE A 49 -9.31 2.92 -1.95
N ARG A 50 -10.29 3.15 -1.08
CA ARG A 50 -10.44 2.42 0.20
C ARG A 50 -10.77 0.94 0.06
N GLN A 51 -11.06 0.47 -1.14
CA GLN A 51 -11.27 -0.95 -1.44
C GLN A 51 -9.94 -1.70 -1.66
N VAL A 52 -8.80 -1.04 -1.43
CA VAL A 52 -7.48 -1.70 -1.44
C VAL A 52 -7.49 -2.92 -0.51
N SER A 53 -6.90 -4.01 -0.99
CA SER A 53 -6.78 -5.25 -0.23
C SER A 53 -5.43 -5.92 -0.52
N VAL A 54 -5.04 -6.88 0.31
CA VAL A 54 -3.87 -7.72 0.03
C VAL A 54 -4.26 -8.87 -0.90
N ASN A 55 -3.48 -9.08 -1.95
CA ASN A 55 -3.49 -10.31 -2.72
C ASN A 55 -2.33 -11.21 -2.24
N ALA A 56 -2.67 -12.24 -1.47
CA ALA A 56 -1.72 -13.17 -0.88
C ALA A 56 -1.04 -14.10 -1.92
N GLU A 57 -1.59 -14.26 -3.12
CA GLU A 57 -0.97 -15.09 -4.17
C GLU A 57 0.25 -14.43 -4.79
N ILE A 58 0.26 -13.09 -4.84
CA ILE A 58 1.33 -12.28 -5.45
C ILE A 58 2.04 -11.37 -4.45
N GLY A 59 1.73 -11.48 -3.15
CA GLY A 59 2.47 -10.81 -2.07
C GLY A 59 2.33 -9.28 -2.03
N THR A 60 1.27 -8.70 -2.59
CA THR A 60 1.13 -7.22 -2.68
C THR A 60 -0.31 -6.72 -2.53
N ILE A 61 -0.51 -5.39 -2.56
CA ILE A 61 -1.83 -4.76 -2.54
C ILE A 61 -2.45 -4.69 -3.94
N VAL A 62 -3.77 -4.81 -3.99
CA VAL A 62 -4.58 -4.73 -5.21
C VAL A 62 -5.85 -3.90 -4.99
N TRP A 63 -6.42 -3.41 -6.09
CA TRP A 63 -7.77 -2.83 -6.16
C TRP A 63 -8.75 -3.72 -6.94
N PRO A 64 -10.08 -3.48 -6.85
CA PRO A 64 -11.09 -4.34 -7.49
C PRO A 64 -10.94 -4.54 -9.00
N ASN A 65 -10.27 -3.61 -9.69
CA ASN A 65 -9.97 -3.70 -11.13
C ASN A 65 -8.67 -4.46 -11.43
N GLY A 66 -8.04 -5.07 -10.44
CA GLY A 66 -6.78 -5.82 -10.57
C GLY A 66 -5.54 -4.95 -10.63
N ALA A 67 -5.65 -3.62 -10.47
CA ALA A 67 -4.48 -2.76 -10.37
C ALA A 67 -3.68 -3.15 -9.13
N ASP A 68 -2.38 -3.35 -9.30
CA ASP A 68 -1.44 -3.68 -8.23
C ASP A 68 -0.22 -2.75 -8.28
N ILE A 69 0.58 -2.78 -7.22
CA ILE A 69 1.88 -2.09 -7.19
C ILE A 69 2.92 -3.10 -6.73
N CYS A 70 4.05 -3.16 -7.42
CA CYS A 70 5.13 -4.11 -7.08
C CYS A 70 5.58 -3.95 -5.61
N PRO A 71 5.71 -5.05 -4.83
CA PRO A 71 6.06 -4.97 -3.42
C PRO A 71 7.46 -4.37 -3.19
N ASP A 72 8.41 -4.56 -4.13
CA ASP A 72 9.73 -3.92 -4.06
C ASP A 72 9.62 -2.38 -4.13
N VAL A 73 8.72 -1.84 -4.96
CA VAL A 73 8.46 -0.39 -5.07
C VAL A 73 7.81 0.12 -3.78
N LEU A 74 6.80 -0.60 -3.27
CA LEU A 74 6.15 -0.25 -2.01
C LEU A 74 7.14 -0.22 -0.85
N TYR A 75 8.04 -1.21 -0.77
CA TYR A 75 9.03 -1.28 0.30
C TYR A 75 10.07 -0.15 0.18
N ALA A 76 10.59 0.11 -1.02
CA ALA A 76 11.61 1.13 -1.27
C ALA A 76 11.12 2.56 -1.01
N GLU A 77 9.90 2.89 -1.45
CA GLU A 77 9.37 4.27 -1.43
C GLU A 77 8.52 4.58 -0.20
N SER A 78 8.17 3.57 0.61
CA SER A 78 7.45 3.79 1.87
C SER A 78 8.39 4.20 3.00
N ARG A 79 7.83 4.85 4.02
CA ARG A 79 8.55 5.24 5.24
C ARG A 79 8.27 4.24 6.36
N PRO A 80 9.29 3.72 7.07
CA PRO A 80 9.06 2.89 8.26
C PRO A 80 8.27 3.62 9.33
N LEU A 81 7.24 2.97 9.86
CA LEU A 81 6.57 3.40 11.09
C LEU A 81 7.38 2.84 12.26
N VAL A 82 8.31 3.63 12.77
CA VAL A 82 8.99 3.29 14.02
C VAL A 82 7.95 3.37 15.12
N GLY A 83 7.63 2.24 15.75
CA GLY A 83 6.77 2.21 16.91
C GLY A 83 7.31 3.19 17.95
N SER A 84 6.52 4.21 18.30
CA SER A 84 6.76 4.95 19.53
C SER A 84 6.73 3.92 20.65
N ARG A 85 7.91 3.53 21.15
CA ARG A 85 8.01 3.11 22.53
C ARG A 85 7.69 4.37 23.33
N ALA A 86 6.41 4.50 23.70
CA ALA A 86 6.07 5.28 24.87
C ALA A 86 6.93 4.70 26.01
N GLY A 87 7.83 5.53 26.53
CA GLY A 87 8.63 5.22 27.71
C GLY A 87 7.78 5.17 28.97
#